data_AF-A0A959AMP7-F1
#
_entry.id   AF-A0A959AMP7-F1
#
_cell.length_a   1.000
_cell.length_b   1.000
_cell.length_c   1.000
_cell.angle_alpha   90.00
_cell.angle_beta   90.00
_cell.angle_gamma   90.00
#
_symmetry.space_group_name_H-M   'P 1'
#
loop_
_entity.id
_entity.type
_entity.pdbx_description
1 polymer ?
#
loop_
_entity_poly.entity_id
_entity_poly.type
_entity_poly.pdbx_seq_one_letter_code
_entity_poly.pdbx_strand_id
1 'polypeptide(L)'
;LKLDIQKCQEKTVADIQAEIDQFQQKNDTAGAILSVLFNDIKIEQSLELSNIYLRNQFPECFQLLPKRRSFSDRSFVRNLEVDQFDRLDQIFADYIREKYADNTELAQKMVQKAGQFFHELK
;
A
#
# COMPACT_ATOMS: atom_id res chain seq x y z
N LEU A 1 -20.49 7.13 18.14
CA LEU A 1 -20.49 5.65 18.08
C LEU A 1 -19.14 5.18 17.53
N LYS A 2 -18.61 4.08 18.06
CA LYS A 2 -17.34 3.51 17.59
C LYS A 2 -17.53 2.02 17.29
N LEU A 3 -17.18 1.62 16.07
CA LEU A 3 -17.08 0.23 15.64
C LEU A 3 -15.60 -0.09 15.44
N ASP A 4 -15.09 -1.10 16.15
CA ASP A 4 -13.69 -1.49 16.10
C ASP A 4 -13.62 -2.96 15.68
N ILE A 5 -13.20 -3.19 14.44
CA ILE A 5 -13.10 -4.53 13.85
C ILE A 5 -11.63 -4.93 13.89
N GLN A 6 -11.32 -5.90 14.73
CA GLN A 6 -9.97 -6.43 14.88
C GLN A 6 -9.73 -7.63 13.96
N LYS A 7 -8.45 -7.78 13.56
CA LYS A 7 -7.94 -8.91 12.78
C LYS A 7 -8.72 -9.16 11.49
N CYS A 8 -8.96 -8.11 10.70
CA CYS A 8 -9.71 -8.22 9.44
C CYS A 8 -9.08 -9.26 8.48
N GLN A 9 -7.76 -9.43 8.51
CA GLN A 9 -7.03 -10.43 7.71
C GLN A 9 -7.46 -11.89 7.93
N GLU A 10 -7.95 -12.24 9.12
CA GLU A 10 -8.37 -13.59 9.50
C GLU A 10 -9.85 -13.84 9.16
N LYS A 11 -10.60 -12.78 8.86
CA LYS A 11 -12.04 -12.82 8.57
C LYS A 11 -12.30 -12.70 7.07
N THR A 12 -13.40 -13.27 6.60
CA THR A 12 -13.85 -13.02 5.23
C THR A 12 -14.53 -11.65 5.15
N VAL A 13 -14.64 -11.09 3.93
CA VAL A 13 -15.35 -9.81 3.74
C VAL A 13 -16.80 -9.93 4.21
N ALA A 14 -17.45 -11.06 3.93
CA ALA A 14 -18.82 -11.33 4.38
C ALA A 14 -18.98 -11.28 5.91
N ASP A 15 -17.99 -11.81 6.66
CA ASP A 15 -18.03 -11.75 8.12
C ASP A 15 -17.91 -10.31 8.63
N ILE A 16 -17.06 -9.51 7.99
CA ILE A 16 -16.89 -8.08 8.34
C ILE A 16 -18.19 -7.31 8.03
N GLN A 17 -18.86 -7.61 6.93
CA GLN A 17 -20.16 -7.03 6.58
C GLN A 17 -21.22 -7.42 7.61
N ALA A 18 -21.28 -8.69 8.01
CA ALA A 18 -22.22 -9.15 9.04
C ALA A 18 -22.00 -8.44 10.39
N GLU A 19 -20.75 -8.14 10.79
CA GLU A 19 -20.46 -7.35 11.99
C GLU A 19 -20.94 -5.90 11.88
N ILE A 20 -20.81 -5.30 10.70
CA ILE A 20 -21.32 -3.95 10.41
C ILE A 20 -22.86 -3.94 10.49
N ASP A 21 -23.52 -4.94 9.91
CA ASP A 21 -24.98 -5.08 9.93
C ASP A 21 -25.50 -5.29 11.36
N GLN A 22 -24.85 -6.15 12.14
CA GLN A 22 -25.18 -6.35 13.55
C GLN A 22 -25.00 -5.06 14.36
N PHE A 23 -23.96 -4.28 14.07
CA PHE A 23 -23.74 -3.00 14.74
C PHE A 23 -24.84 -1.99 14.42
N GLN A 24 -25.31 -1.96 13.17
CA GLN A 24 -26.43 -1.12 12.73
C GLN A 24 -27.75 -1.53 13.42
N GLN A 25 -28.04 -2.84 13.51
CA GLN A 25 -29.26 -3.32 14.16
C GLN A 25 -29.28 -3.06 15.67
N LYS A 26 -28.11 -3.08 16.31
CA LYS A 26 -27.97 -2.93 17.76
C LYS A 26 -27.95 -1.48 18.23
N ASN A 27 -27.57 -0.54 17.38
CA ASN A 27 -27.39 0.85 17.77
C ASN A 27 -28.16 1.79 16.86
N ASP A 28 -28.83 2.78 17.44
CA ASP A 28 -29.40 3.86 16.66
C ASP A 28 -28.27 4.72 16.07
N THR A 29 -28.17 4.73 14.74
CA THR A 29 -27.11 5.40 13.99
C THR A 29 -27.57 6.73 13.39
N ALA A 30 -28.84 7.10 13.58
CA ALA A 30 -29.42 8.34 13.07
C ALA A 30 -28.78 9.56 13.74
N GLY A 31 -28.24 10.49 12.94
CA GLY A 31 -27.62 11.73 13.43
C GLY A 31 -26.31 11.55 14.22
N ALA A 32 -25.81 10.32 14.34
CA ALA A 32 -24.60 10.02 15.10
C ALA A 32 -23.32 10.22 14.27
N ILE A 33 -22.23 10.59 14.95
CA ILE A 33 -20.87 10.49 14.40
C ILE A 33 -20.39 9.05 14.61
N LEU A 34 -20.11 8.34 13.52
CA LEU A 34 -19.67 6.95 13.53
C LEU A 34 -18.19 6.86 13.13
N SER A 35 -17.34 6.42 14.06
CA SER A 35 -15.95 6.07 13.75
C SER A 35 -15.86 4.56 13.54
N VAL A 36 -15.49 4.14 12.33
CA VAL A 36 -15.27 2.73 12.00
C VAL A 36 -13.77 2.51 11.87
N LEU A 37 -13.20 1.66 12.72
CA LEU A 37 -11.79 1.30 12.68
C LEU A 37 -11.64 -0.14 12.18
N PHE A 38 -10.95 -0.30 11.05
CA PHE A 38 -10.57 -1.61 10.52
C PHE A 38 -9.09 -1.84 10.84
N ASN A 39 -8.80 -2.85 11.66
CA ASN A 39 -7.43 -3.24 11.99
C ASN A 39 -6.99 -4.45 11.16
N ASP A 40 -5.80 -4.37 10.58
CA ASP A 40 -5.18 -5.40 9.76
C ASP A 40 -6.04 -5.79 8.55
N ILE A 41 -6.54 -4.80 7.83
CA ILE A 41 -7.35 -4.99 6.62
C ILE A 41 -6.45 -5.26 5.40
N LYS A 42 -6.77 -6.28 4.61
CA LYS A 42 -6.08 -6.54 3.33
C LYS A 42 -6.52 -5.54 2.26
N ILE A 43 -5.71 -5.41 1.21
CA ILE A 43 -6.02 -4.49 0.10
C ILE A 43 -7.31 -4.92 -0.60
N GLU A 44 -7.52 -6.22 -0.86
CA GLU A 44 -8.74 -6.71 -1.52
C GLU A 44 -9.98 -6.39 -0.67
N GLN A 45 -9.90 -6.63 0.64
CA GLN A 45 -10.97 -6.32 1.59
C GLN A 45 -11.27 -4.82 1.66
N SER A 46 -10.26 -3.96 1.56
CA SER A 46 -10.44 -2.52 1.56
C SER A 46 -11.12 -2.00 0.29
N LEU A 47 -10.94 -2.68 -0.85
CA LEU A 47 -11.62 -2.33 -2.09
C LEU A 47 -13.11 -2.67 -2.02
N GLU A 48 -13.44 -3.85 -1.48
CA GLU A 48 -14.84 -4.26 -1.29
C GLU A 48 -15.54 -3.42 -0.21
N LEU A 49 -14.86 -3.12 0.90
CA LEU A 49 -15.35 -2.25 1.98
C LEU A 49 -15.05 -0.76 1.69
N SER A 50 -15.45 -0.33 0.50
CA SER A 50 -15.28 1.05 0.04
C SER A 50 -16.07 2.05 0.90
N ASN A 51 -15.69 3.33 0.80
CA ASN A 51 -16.44 4.40 1.49
C ASN A 51 -17.90 4.48 0.98
N ILE A 52 -18.16 4.11 -0.28
CA ILE A 52 -19.50 4.07 -0.86
C ILE A 52 -20.33 3.00 -0.16
N TYR A 53 -19.77 1.79 -0.02
CA TYR A 53 -20.43 0.69 0.70
C TYR A 53 -20.82 1.11 2.13
N LEU A 54 -19.87 1.70 2.88
CA LEU A 54 -20.15 2.13 4.25
C LEU A 54 -21.18 3.26 4.32
N ARG A 55 -21.21 4.17 3.33
CA ARG A 55 -22.22 5.24 3.27
C ARG A 55 -23.61 4.68 2.96
N ASN A 56 -23.70 3.64 2.13
CA ASN A 56 -24.97 2.95 1.87
C ASN A 56 -25.48 2.22 3.10
N GLN A 57 -24.59 1.67 3.93
CA GLN A 57 -24.98 0.96 5.15
C GLN A 57 -25.38 1.90 6.29
N PHE A 58 -24.81 3.10 6.33
CA PHE A 58 -25.15 4.14 7.30
C PHE A 58 -25.65 5.42 6.60
N PRO A 59 -26.84 5.39 5.95
CA PRO A 59 -27.36 6.54 5.23
C PRO A 59 -27.73 7.69 6.17
N GLU A 60 -28.29 7.35 7.33
CA GLU A 60 -28.80 8.31 8.34
C GLU A 60 -27.70 8.86 9.28
N CYS A 61 -26.44 8.45 9.12
CA CYS A 61 -25.37 8.98 9.95
C CYS A 61 -24.97 10.40 9.54
N PHE A 62 -24.74 11.27 10.53
CA PHE A 62 -24.33 12.65 10.30
C PHE A 62 -22.91 12.70 9.72
N GLN A 63 -21.98 11.93 10.31
CA GLN A 63 -20.61 11.87 9.85
C GLN A 63 -20.02 10.47 10.04
N LEU A 64 -19.48 9.92 8.95
CA LEU A 64 -18.77 8.65 8.94
C LEU A 64 -17.26 8.90 8.86
N LEU A 65 -16.51 8.35 9.81
CA LEU A 65 -15.06 8.43 9.88
C LEU A 65 -14.44 7.03 9.76
N PRO A 66 -14.23 6.52 8.54
CA PRO A 66 -13.57 5.25 8.33
C PRO A 66 -12.05 5.41 8.49
N LYS A 67 -11.48 4.74 9.49
CA LYS A 67 -10.04 4.61 9.69
C LYS A 67 -9.64 3.19 9.33
N ARG A 68 -8.65 3.06 8.44
CA ARG A 68 -8.15 1.76 7.96
C ARG A 68 -6.69 1.62 8.33
N ARG A 69 -6.35 0.57 9.06
CA ARG A 69 -4.98 0.14 9.30
C ARG A 69 -4.73 -1.08 8.44
N SER A 70 -4.09 -0.84 7.29
CA SER A 70 -3.79 -1.90 6.34
C SER A 70 -2.81 -2.91 6.94
N PHE A 71 -3.07 -4.19 6.68
CA PHE A 71 -2.07 -5.23 6.93
C PHE A 71 -0.95 -5.09 5.90
N SER A 72 0.26 -4.79 6.37
CA SER A 72 1.46 -4.82 5.55
C SER A 72 2.18 -6.14 5.80
N ASP A 73 2.11 -7.06 4.83
CA ASP A 73 3.02 -8.19 4.84
C ASP A 73 4.42 -7.66 4.55
N ARG A 74 5.31 -7.67 5.56
CA ARG A 74 6.70 -7.21 5.42
C ARG A 74 7.47 -7.99 4.35
N SER A 75 6.98 -9.17 3.95
CA SER A 75 7.54 -9.93 2.84
C SER A 75 7.27 -9.30 1.47
N PHE A 76 6.15 -8.60 1.28
CA PHE A 76 5.80 -7.94 0.01
C PHE A 76 6.64 -6.69 -0.24
N VAL A 77 6.93 -5.91 0.81
CA VAL A 77 7.77 -4.70 0.72
C VAL A 77 9.21 -5.06 0.34
N ARG A 78 9.75 -6.16 0.88
CA ARG A 78 11.10 -6.64 0.53
C ARG A 78 11.22 -7.02 -0.94
N ASN A 79 10.20 -7.63 -1.54
CA ASN A 79 10.29 -8.05 -2.94
C ASN A 79 10.18 -6.86 -3.91
N LEU A 80 9.43 -5.80 -3.56
CA LEU A 80 9.37 -4.57 -4.36
C LEU A 80 10.66 -3.74 -4.27
N GLU A 81 11.30 -3.70 -3.11
CA GLU A 81 12.57 -2.99 -2.93
C GLU A 81 13.76 -3.71 -3.61
N VAL A 82 13.71 -5.04 -3.72
CA VAL A 82 14.80 -5.84 -4.29
C VAL A 82 14.78 -5.85 -5.84
N ASP A 83 13.60 -5.81 -6.48
CA ASP A 83 13.49 -5.88 -7.95
C ASP A 83 13.41 -4.51 -8.66
N GLN A 84 13.06 -3.41 -7.98
CA GLN A 84 13.06 -2.07 -8.62
C GLN A 84 14.40 -1.34 -8.54
N PHE A 85 15.30 -1.79 -7.68
CA PHE A 85 16.71 -1.44 -7.71
C PHE A 85 17.49 -2.51 -8.48
N ASP A 86 17.03 -2.87 -9.69
CA ASP A 86 17.94 -3.11 -10.79
C ASP A 86 18.73 -1.82 -11.03
N ARG A 87 19.67 -1.62 -10.11
CA ARG A 87 20.89 -0.87 -10.14
C ARG A 87 20.91 0.13 -11.28
N LEU A 88 20.51 1.37 -10.99
CA LEU A 88 20.72 2.54 -11.86
C LEU A 88 22.15 2.57 -12.41
N ASP A 89 23.13 2.08 -11.65
CA ASP A 89 24.51 1.83 -12.04
C ASP A 89 24.65 0.85 -13.22
N GLN A 90 23.86 -0.23 -13.27
CA GLN A 90 23.80 -1.20 -14.36
C GLN A 90 23.23 -0.56 -15.64
N ILE A 91 22.08 0.10 -15.55
CA ILE A 91 21.43 0.77 -16.69
C ILE A 91 22.35 1.86 -17.27
N PHE A 92 23.00 2.63 -16.38
CA PHE A 92 23.91 3.68 -16.79
C PHE A 92 25.20 3.13 -17.41
N ALA A 93 25.72 2.03 -16.87
CA ALA A 93 26.89 1.35 -17.43
C ALA A 93 26.61 0.80 -18.84
N ASP A 94 25.43 0.23 -19.05
CA ASP A 94 25.03 -0.29 -20.35
C ASP A 94 24.81 0.84 -21.37
N TYR A 95 24.22 1.97 -20.96
CA TYR A 95 24.11 3.16 -21.80
C TYR A 95 25.48 3.73 -22.22
N ILE A 96 26.46 3.80 -21.31
CA ILE A 96 27.81 4.25 -21.65
C ILE A 96 28.48 3.29 -22.63
N ARG A 97 28.33 1.98 -22.43
CA ARG A 97 28.90 0.97 -23.34
C ARG A 97 28.30 1.06 -24.74
N GLU A 98 27.00 1.28 -24.85
CA GLU A 98 26.31 1.45 -26.13
C GLU A 98 26.74 2.75 -26.84
N LYS A 99 26.83 3.86 -26.10
CA LYS A 99 27.19 5.18 -26.66
C LYS A 99 28.65 5.28 -27.11
N TYR A 100 29.55 4.52 -26.50
CA TYR A 100 30.97 4.49 -26.81
C TYR A 100 31.43 3.13 -27.35
N ALA A 101 30.56 2.44 -28.09
CA ALA A 101 30.85 1.13 -28.67
C ALA A 101 32.12 1.10 -29.53
N ASP A 102 32.46 2.22 -30.19
CA ASP A 102 33.65 2.37 -31.04
C ASP A 102 34.95 2.62 -30.25
N ASN A 103 34.87 2.85 -28.93
CA ASN A 103 36.03 3.10 -28.07
C ASN A 103 35.84 2.49 -26.68
N THR A 104 36.11 1.19 -26.61
CA THR A 104 35.93 0.34 -25.43
C THR A 104 36.73 0.81 -24.20
N GLU A 105 37.92 1.40 -24.41
CA GLU A 105 38.75 1.90 -23.30
C GLU A 105 38.15 3.15 -22.64
N LEU A 106 37.58 4.06 -23.45
CA LEU A 106 36.91 5.25 -22.95
C LEU A 106 35.62 4.87 -22.21
N ALA A 107 34.85 3.92 -22.77
CA ALA A 107 33.65 3.39 -22.15
C ALA A 107 33.93 2.82 -20.75
N GLN A 108 34.98 2.00 -20.60
CA GLN A 108 35.36 1.43 -19.31
C GLN A 108 35.79 2.48 -18.29
N LYS A 109 36.56 3.50 -18.70
CA LYS A 109 36.96 4.61 -17.81
C LYS A 109 35.75 5.43 -17.33
N MET A 110 34.78 5.66 -18.22
CA MET A 110 33.56 6.40 -17.88
C MET A 110 32.65 5.61 -16.93
N VAL A 111 32.50 4.29 -17.13
CA VAL A 111 31.76 3.42 -16.20
C VAL A 111 32.43 3.40 -14.81
N GLN A 112 33.76 3.28 -14.74
CA GLN A 112 34.47 3.32 -13.45
C GLN A 112 34.31 4.65 -12.73
N LYS A 113 34.42 5.77 -13.45
CA LYS A 113 34.23 7.11 -12.86
C LYS A 113 32.79 7.33 -12.39
N ALA A 114 31.81 6.86 -13.17
CA ALA A 114 30.40 6.91 -12.78
C ALA A 114 30.12 6.07 -11.53
N GLY A 115 30.71 4.88 -11.44
CA GLY A 115 30.57 4.00 -10.28
C GLY A 115 31.03 4.62 -8.96
N GLN A 116 32.02 5.52 -8.99
CA GLN A 116 32.48 6.26 -7.80
C GLN A 116 31.40 7.20 -7.24
N PHE A 117 30.67 7.91 -8.11
CA PHE A 117 29.59 8.83 -7.69
C PHE A 117 28.41 8.09 -7.04
N PHE A 118 28.08 6.89 -7.50
CA PHE A 118 27.03 6.07 -6.88
C PHE A 118 27.48 5.43 -5.55
N HIS A 119 28.79 5.33 -5.29
CA HIS A 119 29.34 4.84 -4.02
C HIS A 119 29.46 5.94 -2.95
N GLU A 120 29.69 7.20 -3.32
CA GLU A 120 29.77 8.33 -2.39
C GLU A 120 28.39 8.81 -1.86
N LEU A 121 27.29 8.35 -2.46
CA LEU A 121 25.91 8.67 -2.06
C LEU A 121 25.34 7.74 -0.96
N LYS A 122 26.18 6.88 -0.37
CA LYS A 122 25.84 5.97 0.73
C LYS A 122 26.45 6.43 2.05
#